data_AF-A0A2H1WZN6-F1
#
_entry.id   AF-A0A2H1WZN6-F1
#
_cell.length_a   1.000
_cell.length_b   1.000
_cell.length_c   1.000
_cell.angle_alpha   90.00
_cell.angle_beta   90.00
_cell.angle_gamma   90.00
#
_symmetry.space_group_name_H-M   'P 1'
#
loop_
_entity.id
_entity.type
_entity.pdbx_description
1 polymer ?
#
loop_
_entity_poly.entity_id
_entity_poly.type
_entity_poly.pdbx_seq_one_letter_code
_entity_poly.pdbx_strand_id
1 'polypeptide(L)'
;MALQRVRAAVELDRPVEGEHLVKHSTSSVDTAACLYHMRLVWRSVGGAEECTSGGSVRLLEAACATALHYADLVHGALADQGYYENHGQNKTTEEICTIVNNLEYVRRSLAEYDDEHIANDENARQLVRGAIGTLDARAARAAAPLSARARPHLRKAVFHLAWSPDTLPTTQAITPLLEFLDQHLSSLNTWLLPRAFIRALGGCWSGVLKEVSSQADAGGAERPRVYHHRLREALDLLADFFHAEGKGLPMSEVHNTEWFRVEQRMEYHQAPTEKLLELWLADRLAEQSRTPLPSRYGSILVRVYFNHDSLCVEVLSARDVIPLDPNGLSDPFVVVELVPKRLFPKAHEQVTNVQKKTLNPVWDECFEFAVSLDACRCPGAALALSVWDRDVLTADDFAGEAFVSLARIPGVNNHAAPDPLRPLELPLMQLHDRNHPILQILESRTTDKLAIDFVKKQKLRFAEQ
;
A
#
# COMPACT_ATOMS: atom_id res chain seq x y z
N MET A 1 -0.61 -20.93 -41.21
CA MET A 1 0.82 -21.01 -41.61
C MET A 1 1.75 -20.39 -40.57
N ALA A 2 1.60 -19.11 -40.20
CA ALA A 2 2.49 -18.48 -39.22
C ALA A 2 2.52 -19.16 -37.83
N LEU A 3 1.35 -19.50 -37.27
CA LEU A 3 1.27 -20.20 -35.98
C LEU A 3 1.98 -21.56 -36.00
N GLN A 4 1.87 -22.31 -37.09
CA GLN A 4 2.57 -23.59 -37.27
C GLN A 4 4.09 -23.40 -37.35
N ARG A 5 4.53 -22.34 -38.03
CA ARG A 5 5.96 -21.97 -38.11
C ARG A 5 6.52 -21.59 -36.74
N VAL A 6 5.78 -20.81 -35.96
CA VAL A 6 6.16 -20.46 -34.57
C VAL A 6 6.22 -21.71 -33.69
N ARG A 7 5.26 -22.63 -33.82
CA ARG A 7 5.31 -23.90 -33.08
C ARG A 7 6.56 -24.71 -33.40
N ALA A 8 6.85 -24.90 -34.68
CA ALA A 8 8.06 -25.62 -35.10
C ALA A 8 9.34 -24.90 -34.63
N ALA A 9 9.35 -23.56 -34.61
CA ALA A 9 10.49 -22.79 -34.12
C ALA A 9 10.73 -23.02 -32.61
N VAL A 10 9.68 -23.09 -31.79
CA VAL A 10 9.80 -23.40 -30.35
C VAL A 10 10.23 -24.85 -30.11
N GLU A 11 9.74 -25.81 -30.90
CA GLU A 11 10.15 -27.22 -30.81
C GLU A 11 11.62 -27.45 -31.17
N LEU A 12 12.17 -26.63 -32.07
CA LEU A 12 13.55 -26.70 -32.55
C LEU A 12 14.47 -25.65 -31.90
N ASP A 13 14.04 -25.05 -30.77
CA ASP A 13 14.74 -23.93 -30.15
C ASP A 13 16.17 -24.28 -29.72
N ARG A 14 17.11 -23.39 -30.04
CA ARG A 14 18.53 -23.54 -29.72
C ARG A 14 19.13 -22.18 -29.32
N PRO A 15 20.18 -22.16 -28.48
CA PRO A 15 20.95 -20.93 -28.28
C PRO A 15 21.53 -20.46 -29.62
N VAL A 16 21.56 -19.14 -29.83
CA VAL A 16 22.18 -18.56 -31.03
C VAL A 16 23.71 -18.64 -30.88
N GLU A 17 24.38 -19.29 -31.83
CA GLU A 17 25.84 -19.41 -31.85
C GLU A 17 26.49 -18.19 -32.53
N GLY A 18 27.44 -17.53 -31.84
CA GLY A 18 28.21 -16.38 -32.35
C GLY A 18 28.07 -15.14 -31.46
N GLU A 19 29.21 -14.50 -31.13
CA GLU A 19 29.48 -13.35 -30.24
C GLU A 19 28.45 -13.07 -29.11
N HIS A 20 28.94 -12.89 -27.87
CA HIS A 20 28.16 -12.62 -26.64
C HIS A 20 27.15 -11.44 -26.67
N LEU A 21 26.91 -10.83 -27.83
CA LEU A 21 25.90 -9.81 -28.11
C LEU A 21 24.46 -10.35 -28.14
N VAL A 22 24.22 -11.58 -28.63
CA VAL A 22 22.87 -12.12 -28.81
C VAL A 22 22.42 -12.89 -27.55
N LYS A 23 21.51 -12.29 -26.78
CA LYS A 23 21.05 -12.84 -25.48
C LYS A 23 19.73 -13.62 -25.56
N HIS A 24 19.30 -14.04 -26.75
CA HIS A 24 18.03 -14.74 -27.01
C HIS A 24 18.26 -15.93 -27.95
N SER A 25 17.31 -16.87 -28.01
CA SER A 25 17.40 -18.13 -28.74
C SER A 25 16.78 -18.06 -30.14
N THR A 26 17.07 -19.07 -30.97
CA THR A 26 16.66 -19.14 -32.39
C THR A 26 15.14 -19.02 -32.57
N SER A 27 14.33 -19.59 -31.68
CA SER A 27 12.87 -19.54 -31.78
C SER A 27 12.32 -18.11 -31.72
N SER A 28 12.94 -17.24 -30.92
CA SER A 28 12.56 -15.84 -30.82
C SER A 28 12.95 -15.05 -32.08
N VAL A 29 14.08 -15.40 -32.69
CA VAL A 29 14.54 -14.83 -33.97
C VAL A 29 13.58 -15.22 -35.10
N ASP A 30 13.23 -16.49 -35.21
CA ASP A 30 12.30 -16.99 -36.22
C ASP A 30 10.89 -16.38 -36.07
N THR A 31 10.44 -16.22 -34.82
CA THR A 31 9.15 -15.58 -34.52
C THR A 31 9.18 -14.10 -34.87
N ALA A 32 10.25 -13.38 -34.51
CA ALA A 32 10.44 -11.99 -34.89
C ALA A 32 10.52 -11.81 -36.41
N ALA A 33 11.19 -12.70 -37.13
CA ALA A 33 11.23 -12.70 -38.59
C ALA A 33 9.82 -12.90 -39.19
N CYS A 34 9.00 -13.79 -38.60
CA CYS A 34 7.60 -13.92 -39.01
C CYS A 34 6.81 -12.62 -38.82
N LEU A 35 6.95 -11.97 -37.66
CA LEU A 35 6.33 -10.68 -37.38
C LEU A 35 6.82 -9.59 -38.35
N TYR A 36 8.12 -9.58 -38.66
CA TYR A 36 8.70 -8.65 -39.63
C TYR A 36 8.11 -8.83 -41.03
N HIS A 37 7.99 -10.07 -41.52
CA HIS A 37 7.39 -10.33 -42.83
C HIS A 37 5.91 -9.95 -42.88
N MET A 38 5.14 -10.21 -41.81
CA MET A 38 3.75 -9.74 -41.71
C MET A 38 3.66 -8.21 -41.81
N ARG A 39 4.62 -7.52 -41.19
CA ARG A 39 4.69 -6.05 -41.23
C ARG A 39 4.99 -5.52 -42.62
N LEU A 40 5.92 -6.15 -43.34
CA LEU A 40 6.21 -5.79 -44.73
C LEU A 40 4.97 -5.96 -45.62
N VAL A 41 4.23 -7.06 -45.44
CA VAL A 41 2.97 -7.29 -46.17
C VAL A 41 1.95 -6.23 -45.81
N TRP A 42 1.78 -5.91 -44.53
CA TRP A 42 0.88 -4.84 -44.10
C TRP A 42 1.26 -3.49 -44.75
N ARG A 43 2.54 -3.09 -44.71
CA ARG A 43 3.01 -1.89 -45.40
C ARG A 43 2.68 -1.90 -46.90
N SER A 44 2.81 -3.05 -47.58
CA SER A 44 2.52 -3.15 -49.01
C SER A 44 1.05 -3.05 -49.39
N VAL A 45 0.12 -3.33 -48.47
CA VAL A 45 -1.34 -3.27 -48.71
C VAL A 45 -1.99 -1.98 -48.23
N GLY A 46 -1.22 -0.89 -48.13
CA GLY A 46 -1.74 0.45 -47.80
C GLY A 46 -1.55 0.88 -46.34
N GLY A 47 -0.88 0.07 -45.51
CA GLY A 47 -0.42 0.48 -44.18
C GLY A 47 -1.53 1.07 -43.29
N ALA A 48 -1.30 2.30 -42.81
CA ALA A 48 -2.20 3.09 -41.99
C ALA A 48 -3.07 4.09 -42.79
N GLU A 49 -2.71 4.40 -44.04
CA GLU A 49 -3.37 5.45 -44.84
C GLU A 49 -4.66 4.95 -45.52
N GLU A 50 -4.77 3.65 -45.82
CA GLU A 50 -5.94 3.01 -46.44
C GLU A 50 -6.66 2.04 -45.48
N CYS A 51 -6.64 2.33 -44.18
CA CYS A 51 -7.21 1.50 -43.10
C CYS A 51 -8.73 1.25 -43.20
N THR A 52 -9.41 1.76 -44.23
CA THR A 52 -10.79 1.45 -44.56
C THR A 52 -10.99 0.06 -45.15
N SER A 53 -9.93 -0.69 -45.50
CA SER A 53 -10.05 -2.08 -45.94
C SER A 53 -9.88 -3.04 -44.75
N GLY A 54 -10.83 -3.94 -44.51
CA GLY A 54 -10.78 -4.93 -43.43
C GLY A 54 -9.62 -5.95 -43.49
N GLY A 55 -8.69 -5.81 -44.45
CA GLY A 55 -7.51 -6.64 -44.61
C GLY A 55 -6.33 -6.23 -43.72
N SER A 56 -6.12 -4.93 -43.48
CA SER A 56 -5.01 -4.43 -42.63
C SER A 56 -5.21 -4.82 -41.15
N VAL A 57 -6.44 -4.70 -40.64
CA VAL A 57 -6.81 -5.09 -39.26
C VAL A 57 -6.66 -6.60 -39.03
N ARG A 58 -6.97 -7.43 -40.03
CA ARG A 58 -6.79 -8.90 -39.90
C ARG A 58 -5.31 -9.31 -39.85
N LEU A 59 -4.43 -8.58 -40.54
CA LEU A 59 -2.98 -8.80 -40.44
C LEU A 59 -2.44 -8.42 -39.07
N LEU A 60 -2.98 -7.34 -38.49
CA LEU A 60 -2.73 -6.91 -37.12
C LEU A 60 -3.13 -7.97 -36.10
N GLU A 61 -4.37 -8.45 -36.18
CA GLU A 61 -4.88 -9.54 -35.35
C GLU A 61 -4.00 -10.79 -35.48
N ALA A 62 -3.57 -11.13 -36.69
CA ALA A 62 -2.68 -12.26 -36.93
C ALA A 62 -1.28 -12.05 -36.31
N ALA A 63 -0.71 -10.84 -36.38
CA ALA A 63 0.57 -10.52 -35.76
C ALA A 63 0.50 -10.60 -34.23
N CYS A 64 -0.53 -9.99 -33.62
CA CYS A 64 -0.81 -10.09 -32.19
C CYS A 64 -0.99 -11.54 -31.75
N ALA A 65 -1.84 -12.30 -32.45
CA ALA A 65 -2.07 -13.71 -32.16
C ALA A 65 -0.79 -14.55 -32.29
N THR A 66 0.07 -14.23 -33.26
CA THR A 66 1.35 -14.94 -33.47
C THR A 66 2.31 -14.70 -32.31
N ALA A 67 2.45 -13.45 -31.86
CA ALA A 67 3.32 -13.11 -30.73
C ALA A 67 2.80 -13.72 -29.42
N LEU A 68 1.49 -13.65 -29.16
CA LEU A 68 0.88 -14.25 -27.98
C LEU A 68 0.97 -15.78 -27.99
N HIS A 69 0.80 -16.41 -29.16
CA HIS A 69 0.95 -17.85 -29.30
C HIS A 69 2.37 -18.31 -28.99
N TYR A 70 3.40 -17.57 -29.40
CA TYR A 70 4.78 -17.85 -29.01
C TYR A 70 4.93 -17.86 -27.49
N ALA A 71 4.43 -16.82 -26.81
CA ALA A 71 4.49 -16.74 -25.36
C ALA A 71 3.73 -17.90 -24.68
N ASP A 72 2.56 -18.28 -25.20
CA ASP A 72 1.79 -19.43 -24.69
C ASP A 72 2.56 -20.74 -24.82
N LEU A 73 3.22 -20.98 -25.95
CA LEU A 73 4.05 -22.18 -26.15
C LEU A 73 5.24 -22.22 -25.20
N VAL A 74 5.95 -21.11 -25.03
CA VAL A 74 7.06 -20.99 -24.07
C VAL A 74 6.55 -21.26 -22.65
N HIS A 75 5.44 -20.63 -22.24
CA HIS A 75 4.86 -20.84 -20.91
C HIS A 75 4.34 -22.25 -20.70
N GLY A 76 3.76 -22.89 -21.73
CA GLY A 76 3.33 -24.28 -21.69
C GLY A 76 4.50 -25.23 -21.47
N ALA A 77 5.57 -25.09 -22.27
CA ALA A 77 6.78 -25.89 -22.10
C ALA A 77 7.44 -25.70 -20.73
N LEU A 78 7.41 -24.49 -20.18
CA LEU A 78 7.87 -24.23 -18.80
C LEU A 78 7.00 -24.93 -17.76
N ALA A 79 5.67 -24.87 -17.91
CA ALA A 79 4.74 -25.53 -16.99
C ALA A 79 4.89 -27.06 -17.03
N ASP A 80 5.07 -27.66 -18.21
CA ASP A 80 5.28 -29.11 -18.37
C ASP A 80 6.57 -29.59 -17.67
N GLN A 81 7.56 -28.70 -17.56
CA GLN A 81 8.81 -28.96 -16.83
C GLN A 81 8.69 -28.70 -15.31
N GLY A 82 7.52 -28.33 -14.81
CA GLY A 82 7.30 -27.96 -13.41
C GLY A 82 8.01 -26.66 -12.99
N TYR A 83 8.23 -25.74 -13.94
CA TYR A 83 9.02 -24.52 -13.72
C TYR A 83 8.40 -23.61 -12.66
N TYR A 84 7.08 -23.45 -12.62
CA TYR A 84 6.42 -22.52 -11.69
C TYR A 84 6.30 -23.11 -10.29
N GLU A 85 6.03 -24.40 -10.19
CA GLU A 85 5.89 -25.16 -8.96
C GLU A 85 7.23 -25.22 -8.21
N ASN A 86 8.32 -25.42 -8.95
CA ASN A 86 9.66 -25.53 -8.38
C ASN A 86 10.39 -24.17 -8.30
N HIS A 87 9.71 -23.04 -8.49
CA HIS A 87 10.33 -21.70 -8.54
C HIS A 87 11.58 -21.64 -9.43
N GLY A 88 11.48 -22.29 -10.60
CA GLY A 88 12.51 -22.39 -11.61
C GLY A 88 13.77 -23.14 -11.21
N GLN A 89 13.82 -23.86 -10.07
CA GLN A 89 15.00 -24.57 -9.56
C GLN A 89 15.70 -25.50 -10.58
N ASN A 90 14.95 -25.99 -11.55
CA ASN A 90 15.43 -26.84 -12.65
C ASN A 90 16.17 -26.09 -13.78
N LYS A 91 16.28 -24.76 -13.72
CA LYS A 91 16.99 -23.94 -14.72
C LYS A 91 18.11 -23.09 -14.12
N THR A 92 19.17 -22.84 -14.85
CA THR A 92 20.21 -21.86 -14.46
C THR A 92 19.67 -20.43 -14.56
N THR A 93 20.36 -19.47 -13.92
CA THR A 93 20.01 -18.05 -14.05
C THR A 93 20.10 -17.58 -15.52
N GLU A 94 21.09 -18.08 -16.26
CA GLU A 94 21.33 -17.74 -17.67
C GLU A 94 20.21 -18.24 -18.57
N GLU A 95 19.74 -19.47 -18.34
CA GLU A 95 18.59 -20.05 -19.05
C GLU A 95 17.32 -19.24 -18.80
N ILE A 96 17.06 -18.84 -17.55
CA ILE A 96 15.91 -18.00 -17.21
C ILE A 96 16.02 -16.63 -17.89
N CYS A 97 17.22 -16.02 -17.89
CA CYS A 97 17.44 -14.75 -18.58
C CYS A 97 17.20 -14.88 -20.09
N THR A 98 17.63 -15.99 -20.70
CA THR A 98 17.40 -16.28 -22.12
C THR A 98 15.91 -16.37 -22.44
N ILE A 99 15.14 -17.08 -21.60
CA ILE A 99 13.67 -17.17 -21.74
C ILE A 99 13.02 -15.78 -21.65
N VAL A 100 13.42 -14.97 -20.67
CA VAL A 100 12.89 -13.61 -20.50
C VAL A 100 13.25 -12.74 -21.72
N ASN A 101 14.48 -12.85 -22.23
CA ASN A 101 14.93 -12.11 -23.39
C ASN A 101 14.20 -12.53 -24.66
N ASN A 102 13.88 -13.81 -24.82
CA ASN A 102 13.07 -14.31 -25.94
C ASN A 102 11.71 -13.63 -25.98
N LEU A 103 11.01 -13.60 -24.84
CA LEU A 103 9.71 -12.95 -24.70
C LEU A 103 9.82 -11.45 -24.96
N GLU A 104 10.86 -10.79 -24.43
CA GLU A 104 11.11 -9.36 -24.66
C GLU A 104 11.45 -9.06 -26.13
N TYR A 105 12.18 -9.94 -26.80
CA TYR A 105 12.55 -9.77 -28.21
C TYR A 105 11.34 -9.87 -29.13
N VAL A 106 10.45 -10.84 -28.90
CA VAL A 106 9.17 -10.96 -29.62
C VAL A 106 8.26 -9.78 -29.31
N ARG A 107 8.17 -9.36 -28.04
CA ARG A 107 7.43 -8.15 -27.64
C ARG A 107 7.95 -6.90 -28.34
N ARG A 108 9.27 -6.69 -28.39
CA ARG A 108 9.88 -5.57 -29.10
C ARG A 108 9.51 -5.58 -30.59
N SER A 109 9.59 -6.76 -31.22
CA SER A 109 9.23 -6.92 -32.63
C SER A 109 7.76 -6.58 -32.91
N LEU A 110 6.85 -6.87 -31.97
CA LEU A 110 5.45 -6.46 -32.06
C LEU A 110 5.26 -4.96 -31.79
N ALA A 111 6.08 -4.36 -30.91
CA ALA A 111 5.98 -2.94 -30.58
C ALA A 111 6.33 -2.01 -31.76
N GLU A 112 7.15 -2.47 -32.71
CA GLU A 112 7.46 -1.68 -33.91
C GLU A 112 6.22 -1.39 -34.79
N TYR A 113 5.11 -2.11 -34.59
CA TYR A 113 3.83 -1.79 -35.23
C TYR A 113 3.16 -0.55 -34.61
N ASP A 114 3.33 -0.28 -33.30
CA ASP A 114 2.78 0.91 -32.64
C ASP A 114 3.58 2.18 -33.06
N ASP A 115 4.90 2.05 -33.23
CA ASP A 115 5.80 3.15 -33.65
C ASP A 115 5.52 3.65 -35.08
N GLU A 116 5.01 2.77 -35.95
CA GLU A 116 4.70 3.08 -37.35
C GLU A 116 3.44 3.92 -37.55
N HIS A 117 2.86 4.45 -36.47
CA HIS A 117 1.58 5.16 -36.47
C HIS A 117 0.53 4.30 -37.19
N ILE A 118 0.12 3.20 -36.53
CA ILE A 118 -1.18 2.60 -36.80
C ILE A 118 -2.16 3.76 -36.94
N ALA A 119 -2.97 3.76 -38.00
CA ALA A 119 -3.83 4.85 -38.44
C ALA A 119 -4.56 5.57 -37.29
N ASN A 120 -5.33 6.62 -37.59
CA ASN A 120 -6.28 7.21 -36.63
C ASN A 120 -7.33 6.21 -36.05
N ASP A 121 -7.24 4.91 -36.35
CA ASP A 121 -7.95 3.80 -35.72
C ASP A 121 -7.44 3.49 -34.31
N GLU A 122 -8.19 3.98 -33.31
CA GLU A 122 -7.95 3.72 -31.90
C GLU A 122 -8.10 2.23 -31.54
N ASN A 123 -8.98 1.47 -32.22
CA ASN A 123 -9.21 0.07 -31.91
C ASN A 123 -7.99 -0.78 -32.28
N ALA A 124 -7.37 -0.48 -33.42
CA ALA A 124 -6.14 -1.13 -33.86
C ALA A 124 -4.96 -0.85 -32.91
N ARG A 125 -4.83 0.40 -32.43
CA ARG A 125 -3.84 0.76 -31.40
C ARG A 125 -4.09 0.03 -30.08
N GLN A 126 -5.35 -0.02 -29.64
CA GLN A 126 -5.72 -0.72 -28.42
C GLN A 126 -5.45 -2.23 -28.51
N LEU A 127 -5.67 -2.86 -29.68
CA LEU A 127 -5.37 -4.27 -29.93
C LEU A 127 -3.88 -4.57 -29.74
N VAL A 128 -3.00 -3.80 -30.41
CA VAL A 128 -1.54 -4.00 -30.32
C VAL A 128 -1.04 -3.74 -28.91
N ARG A 129 -1.47 -2.63 -28.29
CA ARG A 129 -1.09 -2.30 -26.91
C ARG A 129 -1.56 -3.35 -25.91
N GLY A 130 -2.77 -3.90 -26.08
CA GLY A 130 -3.27 -5.00 -25.25
C GLY A 130 -2.43 -6.28 -25.40
N ALA A 131 -2.00 -6.61 -26.61
CA ALA A 131 -1.10 -7.75 -26.85
C ALA A 131 0.29 -7.50 -26.24
N ILE A 132 0.88 -6.30 -26.41
CA ILE A 132 2.15 -5.92 -25.79
C ILE A 132 2.07 -5.98 -24.26
N GLY A 133 0.99 -5.44 -23.66
CA GLY A 133 0.78 -5.51 -22.21
C GLY A 133 0.67 -6.95 -21.70
N THR A 134 0.04 -7.82 -22.49
CA THR A 134 -0.01 -9.26 -22.17
C THR A 134 1.37 -9.89 -22.25
N LEU A 135 2.17 -9.61 -23.28
CA LEU A 135 3.55 -10.09 -23.41
C LEU A 135 4.45 -9.58 -22.26
N ASP A 136 4.24 -8.34 -21.81
CA ASP A 136 4.93 -7.79 -20.64
C ASP A 136 4.61 -8.58 -19.37
N ALA A 137 3.34 -8.91 -19.15
CA ALA A 137 2.93 -9.75 -18.02
C ALA A 137 3.52 -11.18 -18.12
N ARG A 138 3.61 -11.75 -19.32
CA ARG A 138 4.23 -13.06 -19.57
C ARG A 138 5.75 -13.03 -19.28
N ALA A 139 6.46 -12.02 -19.78
CA ALA A 139 7.88 -11.82 -19.49
C ALA A 139 8.14 -11.65 -17.99
N ALA A 140 7.33 -10.84 -17.29
CA ALA A 140 7.43 -10.66 -15.85
C ALA A 140 7.18 -11.98 -15.08
N ARG A 141 6.19 -12.78 -15.50
CA ARG A 141 5.92 -14.10 -14.91
C ARG A 141 7.09 -15.07 -15.12
N ALA A 142 7.71 -15.07 -16.30
CA ALA A 142 8.89 -15.88 -16.58
C ALA A 142 10.12 -15.42 -15.75
N ALA A 143 10.23 -14.13 -15.45
CA ALA A 143 11.31 -13.58 -14.63
C ALA A 143 11.13 -13.81 -13.12
N ALA A 144 9.93 -14.15 -12.65
CA ALA A 144 9.61 -14.22 -11.22
C ALA A 144 10.59 -15.09 -10.39
N PRO A 145 11.06 -16.25 -10.87
CA PRO A 145 12.08 -17.04 -10.17
C PRO A 145 13.41 -16.35 -9.90
N LEU A 146 13.83 -15.38 -10.73
CA LEU A 146 15.06 -14.62 -10.50
C LEU A 146 14.99 -13.87 -9.16
N SER A 147 13.86 -13.20 -8.91
CA SER A 147 13.61 -12.49 -7.65
C SER A 147 13.44 -13.45 -6.46
N ALA A 148 12.75 -14.58 -6.68
CA ALA A 148 12.53 -15.59 -5.63
C ALA A 148 13.84 -16.22 -5.13
N ARG A 149 14.82 -16.43 -6.03
CA ARG A 149 16.14 -16.98 -5.69
C ARG A 149 17.03 -16.00 -4.93
N ALA A 150 16.90 -14.70 -5.19
CA ALA A 150 17.62 -13.67 -4.44
C ALA A 150 17.07 -13.53 -3.01
N ARG A 151 15.77 -13.79 -2.81
CA ARG A 151 15.05 -13.52 -1.55
C ARG A 151 15.68 -14.11 -0.28
N PRO A 152 16.13 -15.38 -0.21
CA PRO A 152 16.75 -15.91 1.01
C PRO A 152 18.04 -15.17 1.40
N HIS A 153 18.84 -14.77 0.41
CA HIS A 153 20.07 -14.02 0.62
C HIS A 153 19.76 -12.58 1.07
N LEU A 154 18.79 -11.93 0.41
CA LEU A 154 18.29 -10.63 0.82
C LEU A 154 17.79 -10.65 2.26
N ARG A 155 16.94 -11.63 2.61
CA ARG A 155 16.42 -11.81 3.98
C ARG A 155 17.55 -11.92 5.00
N LYS A 156 18.55 -12.76 4.72
CA LYS A 156 19.70 -12.96 5.59
C LYS A 156 20.53 -11.68 5.73
N ALA A 157 20.80 -10.98 4.63
CA ALA A 157 21.58 -9.75 4.61
C ALA A 157 20.87 -8.60 5.35
N VAL A 158 19.57 -8.40 5.09
CA VAL A 158 18.75 -7.39 5.79
C VAL A 158 18.63 -7.72 7.28
N PHE A 159 18.51 -9.00 7.64
CA PHE A 159 18.56 -9.42 9.05
C PHE A 159 19.89 -9.03 9.72
N HIS A 160 21.04 -9.36 9.12
CA HIS A 160 22.33 -9.00 9.71
C HIS A 160 22.57 -7.48 9.77
N LEU A 161 22.10 -6.75 8.75
CA LEU A 161 22.08 -5.29 8.78
C LEU A 161 21.30 -4.79 9.99
N ALA A 162 20.05 -5.20 10.15
CA ALA A 162 19.18 -4.74 11.23
C ALA A 162 19.79 -5.03 12.60
N TRP A 163 20.40 -6.20 12.76
CA TRP A 163 21.00 -6.71 14.00
C TRP A 163 22.48 -6.38 14.19
N SER A 164 23.03 -5.48 13.38
CA SER A 164 24.42 -5.05 13.55
C SER A 164 24.63 -4.35 14.91
N PRO A 165 25.85 -4.36 15.48
CA PRO A 165 26.15 -3.66 16.72
C PRO A 165 25.90 -2.15 16.60
N ASP A 166 25.48 -1.51 17.69
CA ASP A 166 25.19 -0.05 17.72
C ASP A 166 26.43 0.82 17.49
N THR A 167 27.62 0.28 17.72
CA THR A 167 28.89 0.93 17.42
C THR A 167 29.25 0.90 15.93
N LEU A 168 28.58 0.06 15.12
CA LEU A 168 28.84 -0.05 13.68
C LEU A 168 27.94 0.92 12.91
N PRO A 169 28.51 1.92 12.21
CA PRO A 169 27.72 2.84 11.40
C PRO A 169 26.93 2.12 10.30
N THR A 170 25.74 2.63 9.98
CA THR A 170 24.85 2.04 8.96
C THR A 170 25.56 1.88 7.61
N THR A 171 26.39 2.85 7.22
CA THR A 171 27.19 2.83 5.98
C THR A 171 28.17 1.66 5.88
N GLN A 172 28.60 1.10 7.01
CA GLN A 172 29.46 -0.10 7.06
C GLN A 172 28.63 -1.37 7.26
N ALA A 173 27.56 -1.30 8.07
CA ALA A 173 26.67 -2.43 8.33
C ALA A 173 25.94 -2.90 7.06
N ILE A 174 25.65 -1.99 6.13
CA ILE A 174 24.94 -2.29 4.88
C ILE A 174 25.83 -2.89 3.80
N THR A 175 27.16 -2.78 3.91
CA THR A 175 28.11 -3.19 2.86
C THR A 175 27.87 -4.62 2.35
N PRO A 176 27.66 -5.66 3.19
CA PRO A 176 27.42 -7.01 2.69
C PRO A 176 26.14 -7.15 1.86
N LEU A 177 25.11 -6.35 2.16
CA LEU A 177 23.88 -6.31 1.36
C LEU A 177 24.13 -5.63 0.00
N LEU A 178 24.85 -4.51 -0.02
CA LEU A 178 25.19 -3.81 -1.26
C LEU A 178 26.11 -4.66 -2.16
N GLU A 179 27.10 -5.35 -1.60
CA GLU A 179 27.98 -6.25 -2.35
C GLU A 179 27.20 -7.42 -2.97
N PHE A 180 26.27 -8.02 -2.22
CA PHE A 180 25.39 -9.06 -2.75
C PHE A 180 24.53 -8.52 -3.91
N LEU A 181 23.91 -7.35 -3.72
CA LEU A 181 23.08 -6.72 -4.74
C LEU A 181 23.88 -6.38 -5.99
N ASP A 182 25.08 -5.82 -5.83
CA ASP A 182 25.97 -5.48 -6.94
C ASP A 182 26.36 -6.71 -7.76
N GLN A 183 26.79 -7.78 -7.10
CA GLN A 183 27.13 -9.05 -7.79
C GLN A 183 25.91 -9.65 -8.49
N HIS A 184 24.75 -9.66 -7.83
CA HIS A 184 23.51 -10.21 -8.38
C HIS A 184 23.03 -9.42 -9.59
N LEU A 185 22.95 -8.10 -9.48
CA LEU A 185 22.49 -7.21 -10.56
C LEU A 185 23.50 -7.16 -11.71
N SER A 186 24.80 -7.20 -11.44
CA SER A 186 25.83 -7.30 -12.48
C SER A 186 25.70 -8.58 -13.30
N SER A 187 25.42 -9.70 -12.65
CA SER A 187 25.11 -10.97 -13.34
C SER A 187 23.86 -10.84 -14.21
N LEU A 188 22.77 -10.28 -13.69
CA LEU A 188 21.54 -10.07 -14.46
C LEU A 188 21.75 -9.11 -15.64
N ASN A 189 22.49 -8.03 -15.45
CA ASN A 189 22.79 -7.06 -16.52
C ASN A 189 23.63 -7.70 -17.65
N THR A 190 24.51 -8.63 -17.30
CA THR A 190 25.29 -9.41 -18.26
C THR A 190 24.37 -10.23 -19.16
N TRP A 191 23.33 -10.85 -18.61
CA TRP A 191 22.49 -11.83 -19.33
C TRP A 191 21.15 -11.30 -19.83
N LEU A 192 20.62 -10.19 -19.31
CA LEU A 192 19.34 -9.63 -19.74
C LEU A 192 19.51 -8.53 -20.81
N LEU A 193 18.49 -8.37 -21.64
CA LEU A 193 18.31 -7.17 -22.47
C LEU A 193 18.02 -5.95 -21.59
N PRO A 194 18.39 -4.72 -21.99
CA PRO A 194 18.27 -3.53 -21.13
C PRO A 194 16.89 -3.32 -20.51
N ARG A 195 15.81 -3.41 -21.31
CA ARG A 195 14.43 -3.25 -20.80
C ARG A 195 14.01 -4.39 -19.85
N ALA A 196 14.47 -5.62 -20.11
CA ALA A 196 14.24 -6.75 -19.22
C ALA A 196 15.03 -6.61 -17.92
N PHE A 197 16.26 -6.09 -17.98
CA PHE A 197 17.08 -5.80 -16.81
C PHE A 197 16.42 -4.74 -15.92
N ILE A 198 15.93 -3.62 -16.46
CA ILE A 198 15.22 -2.60 -15.67
C ILE A 198 14.00 -3.18 -14.95
N ARG A 199 13.23 -4.07 -15.59
CA ARG A 199 12.12 -4.77 -14.91
C ARG A 199 12.60 -5.72 -13.81
N ALA A 200 13.69 -6.45 -14.04
CA ALA A 200 14.29 -7.31 -13.03
C ALA A 200 14.85 -6.50 -11.84
N LEU A 201 15.42 -5.32 -12.11
CA LEU A 201 15.88 -4.35 -11.12
C LEU A 201 14.71 -3.89 -10.24
N GLY A 202 13.58 -3.51 -10.84
CA GLY A 202 12.35 -3.18 -10.10
C GLY A 202 11.79 -4.35 -9.28
N GLY A 203 11.83 -5.56 -9.81
CA GLY A 203 11.46 -6.78 -9.07
C GLY A 203 12.39 -7.05 -7.88
N CYS A 204 13.69 -6.82 -8.04
CA CYS A 204 14.67 -6.93 -6.97
C CYS A 204 14.44 -5.87 -5.88
N TRP A 205 14.17 -4.63 -6.28
CA TRP A 205 13.82 -3.54 -5.35
C TRP A 205 12.57 -3.86 -4.53
N SER A 206 11.51 -4.36 -5.17
CA SER A 206 10.32 -4.84 -4.45
C SER A 206 10.64 -5.97 -3.47
N GLY A 207 11.57 -6.87 -3.83
CA GLY A 207 12.08 -7.90 -2.93
C GLY A 207 12.80 -7.33 -1.71
N VAL A 208 13.67 -6.34 -1.91
CA VAL A 208 14.37 -5.63 -0.83
C VAL A 208 13.37 -4.94 0.10
N LEU A 209 12.43 -4.15 -0.43
CA LEU A 209 11.39 -3.49 0.36
C LEU A 209 10.59 -4.46 1.21
N LYS A 210 10.22 -5.62 0.67
CA LYS A 210 9.52 -6.67 1.43
C LYS A 210 10.34 -7.22 2.59
N GLU A 211 11.63 -7.47 2.38
CA GLU A 211 12.49 -7.97 3.47
C GLU A 211 12.78 -6.90 4.52
N VAL A 212 12.94 -5.63 4.12
CA VAL A 212 13.09 -4.49 5.03
C VAL A 212 11.80 -4.28 5.84
N SER A 213 10.63 -4.28 5.19
CA SER A 213 9.31 -4.21 5.85
C SER A 213 9.15 -5.35 6.86
N SER A 214 9.47 -6.58 6.45
CA SER A 214 9.43 -7.75 7.32
C SER A 214 10.32 -7.58 8.55
N GLN A 215 11.53 -7.02 8.41
CA GLN A 215 12.38 -6.72 9.57
C GLN A 215 11.88 -5.56 10.43
N ALA A 216 11.18 -4.58 9.84
CA ALA A 216 10.52 -3.53 10.61
C ALA A 216 9.37 -4.10 11.45
N ASP A 217 8.58 -5.02 10.90
CA ASP A 217 7.41 -5.63 11.56
C ASP A 217 7.75 -6.78 12.52
N ALA A 218 8.82 -7.54 12.27
CA ALA A 218 9.25 -8.68 13.10
C ALA A 218 9.70 -8.28 14.52
N GLY A 219 9.63 -6.99 14.87
CA GLY A 219 10.18 -6.38 16.06
C GLY A 219 9.33 -6.45 17.33
N GLY A 220 8.61 -7.55 17.58
CA GLY A 220 7.84 -7.71 18.84
C GLY A 220 8.61 -7.24 20.09
N ALA A 221 7.89 -6.68 21.07
CA ALA A 221 8.34 -6.10 22.35
C ALA A 221 9.78 -5.52 22.37
N GLU A 222 9.87 -4.20 22.19
CA GLU A 222 11.05 -3.33 22.42
C GLU A 222 12.33 -3.68 21.64
N ARG A 223 12.30 -3.47 20.32
CA ARG A 223 13.54 -3.23 19.57
C ARG A 223 14.13 -1.85 19.94
N PRO A 224 15.45 -1.73 20.18
CA PRO A 224 16.08 -0.43 20.45
C PRO A 224 15.83 0.56 19.33
N ARG A 225 15.70 1.86 19.64
CA ARG A 225 15.51 2.92 18.62
C ARG A 225 16.58 2.89 17.51
N VAL A 226 17.82 2.50 17.87
CA VAL A 226 18.95 2.37 16.95
C VAL A 226 18.67 1.32 15.85
N TYR A 227 17.92 0.26 16.15
CA TYR A 227 17.52 -0.76 15.17
C TYR A 227 16.70 -0.16 14.03
N HIS A 228 15.66 0.62 14.38
CA HIS A 228 14.78 1.24 13.39
C HIS A 228 15.44 2.43 12.69
N HIS A 229 16.31 3.17 13.39
CA HIS A 229 17.13 4.22 12.77
C HIS A 229 18.05 3.64 11.69
N ARG A 230 18.75 2.54 12.00
CA ARG A 230 19.64 1.84 11.06
C ARG A 230 18.89 1.36 9.82
N LEU A 231 17.71 0.76 10.00
CA LEU A 231 16.88 0.32 8.87
C LEU A 231 16.41 1.50 8.00
N ARG A 232 16.09 2.65 8.61
CA ARG A 232 15.71 3.86 7.87
C ARG A 232 16.87 4.41 7.05
N GLU A 233 18.02 4.63 7.68
CA GLU A 233 19.22 5.10 6.95
C GLU A 233 19.62 4.13 5.84
N ALA A 234 19.49 2.82 6.08
CA ALA A 234 19.77 1.83 5.05
C ALA A 234 18.76 1.87 3.90
N LEU A 235 17.49 2.18 4.18
CA LEU A 235 16.46 2.32 3.15
C LEU A 235 16.80 3.46 2.18
N ASP A 236 17.33 4.58 2.68
CA ASP A 236 17.79 5.71 1.86
C ASP A 236 19.01 5.32 1.00
N LEU A 237 20.01 4.66 1.61
CA LEU A 237 21.19 4.18 0.87
C LEU A 237 20.82 3.16 -0.22
N LEU A 238 19.82 2.30 0.04
CA LEU A 238 19.29 1.37 -0.97
C LEU A 238 18.53 2.11 -2.06
N ALA A 239 17.75 3.13 -1.72
CA ALA A 239 17.06 3.96 -2.72
C ALA A 239 18.06 4.60 -3.70
N ASP A 240 19.14 5.20 -3.18
CA ASP A 240 20.22 5.76 -3.99
C ASP A 240 20.92 4.68 -4.84
N PHE A 241 21.18 3.51 -4.27
CA PHE A 241 21.78 2.37 -4.98
C PHE A 241 20.92 1.91 -6.16
N PHE A 242 19.60 1.76 -5.99
CA PHE A 242 18.70 1.35 -7.05
C PHE A 242 18.40 2.46 -8.07
N HIS A 243 18.54 3.73 -7.67
CA HIS A 243 18.47 4.87 -8.57
C HIS A 243 19.73 5.00 -9.45
N ALA A 244 20.90 4.70 -8.88
CA ALA A 244 22.20 4.66 -9.55
C ALA A 244 22.50 5.94 -10.37
N GLU A 245 22.31 7.12 -9.77
CA GLU A 245 22.52 8.43 -10.41
C GLU A 245 21.75 8.59 -11.74
N GLY A 246 20.53 8.04 -11.81
CA GLY A 246 19.69 8.08 -13.00
C GLY A 246 19.98 6.99 -14.05
N LYS A 247 20.90 6.07 -13.77
CA LYS A 247 21.17 4.90 -14.64
C LYS A 247 20.33 3.67 -14.27
N GLY A 248 19.71 3.69 -13.09
CA GLY A 248 18.85 2.62 -12.57
C GLY A 248 17.37 2.93 -12.72
N LEU A 249 16.60 2.68 -11.66
CA LEU A 249 15.18 3.03 -11.60
C LEU A 249 15.01 4.55 -11.47
N PRO A 250 13.98 5.16 -12.09
CA PRO A 250 13.67 6.56 -11.83
C PRO A 250 13.24 6.72 -10.37
N MET A 251 13.57 7.87 -9.75
CA MET A 251 13.29 8.08 -8.32
C MET A 251 11.79 7.97 -7.98
N SER A 252 10.91 8.25 -8.93
CA SER A 252 9.46 8.05 -8.80
C SER A 252 9.05 6.58 -8.68
N GLU A 253 9.82 5.64 -9.24
CA GLU A 253 9.60 4.20 -9.08
C GLU A 253 10.32 3.64 -7.83
N VAL A 254 11.45 4.25 -7.45
CA VAL A 254 12.15 3.93 -6.20
C VAL A 254 11.28 4.30 -5.00
N HIS A 255 10.85 5.56 -4.92
CA HIS A 255 9.89 6.07 -3.93
C HIS A 255 8.44 5.74 -4.31
N ASN A 256 8.16 4.45 -4.47
CA ASN A 256 6.80 3.97 -4.68
C ASN A 256 6.02 3.87 -3.37
N THR A 257 4.76 3.48 -3.45
CA THR A 257 3.86 3.34 -2.31
C THR A 257 4.40 2.43 -1.21
N GLU A 258 5.09 1.33 -1.55
CA GLU A 258 5.64 0.41 -0.55
C GLU A 258 6.82 1.05 0.19
N TRP A 259 7.67 1.82 -0.50
CA TRP A 259 8.75 2.56 0.15
C TRP A 259 8.22 3.54 1.20
N PHE A 260 7.22 4.36 0.85
CA PHE A 260 6.61 5.30 1.80
C PHE A 260 5.96 4.61 2.99
N ARG A 261 5.35 3.43 2.79
CA ARG A 261 4.81 2.62 3.89
C ARG A 261 5.90 2.14 4.84
N VAL A 262 7.00 1.65 4.30
CA VAL A 262 8.14 1.16 5.09
C VAL A 262 8.81 2.31 5.85
N GLU A 263 9.00 3.46 5.20
CA GLU A 263 9.54 4.67 5.84
C GLU A 263 8.63 5.12 7.00
N GLN A 264 7.34 5.34 6.73
CA GLN A 264 6.36 5.74 7.73
C GLN A 264 6.32 4.77 8.92
N ARG A 265 6.41 3.45 8.65
CA ARG A 265 6.46 2.43 9.68
C ARG A 265 7.66 2.63 10.61
N MET A 266 8.84 2.89 10.07
CA MET A 266 10.05 3.16 10.84
C MET A 266 9.95 4.47 11.64
N GLU A 267 9.33 5.50 11.08
CA GLU A 267 9.05 6.75 11.79
C GLU A 267 8.15 6.50 13.00
N TYR A 268 7.11 5.67 12.86
CA TYR A 268 6.23 5.34 13.98
C TYR A 268 6.95 4.57 15.09
N HIS A 269 7.83 3.64 14.75
CA HIS A 269 8.66 2.95 15.75
C HIS A 269 9.56 3.92 16.54
N GLN A 270 10.06 4.99 15.89
CA GLN A 270 10.93 5.97 16.51
C GLN A 270 10.18 7.08 17.26
N ALA A 271 8.90 7.32 16.91
CA ALA A 271 8.09 8.38 17.51
C ALA A 271 7.77 8.10 18.99
N PRO A 272 7.73 9.12 19.87
CA PRO A 272 7.23 8.96 21.23
C PRO A 272 5.72 8.60 21.21
N THR A 273 5.23 7.97 22.28
CA THR A 273 3.85 7.46 22.34
C THR A 273 2.84 8.58 22.19
N GLU A 274 3.11 9.72 22.79
CA GLU A 274 2.29 10.93 22.68
C GLU A 274 2.12 11.38 21.24
N LYS A 275 3.20 11.34 20.44
CA LYS A 275 3.14 11.71 19.03
C LYS A 275 2.30 10.72 18.22
N LEU A 276 2.39 9.44 18.54
CA LEU A 276 1.54 8.42 17.92
C LEU A 276 0.06 8.63 18.25
N LEU A 277 -0.27 8.98 19.49
CA LEU A 277 -1.66 9.25 19.87
C LEU A 277 -2.22 10.50 19.16
N GLU A 278 -1.40 11.53 18.97
CA GLU A 278 -1.78 12.71 18.18
C GLU A 278 -2.06 12.37 16.72
N LEU A 279 -1.19 11.57 16.10
CA LEU A 279 -1.37 11.13 14.71
C LEU A 279 -2.63 10.26 14.57
N TRP A 280 -2.85 9.33 15.51
CA TRP A 280 -4.06 8.51 15.53
C TRP A 280 -5.33 9.38 15.64
N LEU A 281 -5.34 10.37 16.53
CA LEU A 281 -6.50 11.25 16.68
C LEU A 281 -6.73 12.12 15.43
N ALA A 282 -5.67 12.58 14.78
CA ALA A 282 -5.76 13.29 13.51
C ALA A 282 -6.37 12.40 12.42
N ASP A 283 -5.96 11.13 12.32
CA ASP A 283 -6.53 10.16 11.39
C ASP A 283 -8.03 9.94 11.66
N ARG A 284 -8.42 9.80 12.93
CA ARG A 284 -9.84 9.65 13.33
C ARG A 284 -10.68 10.89 13.01
N LEU A 285 -10.17 12.09 13.25
CA LEU A 285 -10.84 13.34 12.87
C LEU A 285 -10.99 13.47 11.34
N ALA A 286 -9.98 13.05 10.58
CA ALA A 286 -10.03 13.05 9.12
C ALA A 286 -11.03 12.01 8.59
N GLU A 287 -11.07 10.82 9.18
CA GLU A 287 -12.08 9.80 8.91
C GLU A 287 -13.49 10.34 9.15
N GLN A 288 -13.74 10.95 10.31
CA GLN A 288 -15.04 11.55 10.65
C GLN A 288 -15.51 12.59 9.63
N SER A 289 -14.58 13.42 9.14
CA SER A 289 -14.91 14.44 8.13
C SER A 289 -15.34 13.85 6.77
N ARG A 290 -14.95 12.61 6.49
CA ARG A 290 -15.31 11.87 5.28
C ARG A 290 -16.51 10.94 5.49
N THR A 291 -16.88 10.65 6.74
CA THR A 291 -18.02 9.80 7.08
C THR A 291 -19.33 10.54 6.77
N PRO A 292 -20.20 9.99 5.92
CA PRO A 292 -21.47 10.63 5.59
C PRO A 292 -22.45 10.57 6.77
N LEU A 293 -23.38 11.52 6.78
CA LEU A 293 -24.60 11.49 7.60
C LEU A 293 -25.79 11.09 6.71
N PRO A 294 -26.63 10.11 7.11
CA PRO A 294 -26.51 9.31 8.32
C PRO A 294 -25.34 8.30 8.24
N SER A 295 -24.71 8.05 9.38
CA SER A 295 -23.71 6.98 9.50
C SER A 295 -24.40 5.65 9.79
N ARG A 296 -23.71 4.53 9.55
CA ARG A 296 -24.19 3.17 9.91
C ARG A 296 -24.37 2.97 11.43
N TYR A 297 -23.81 3.86 12.25
CA TYR A 297 -23.84 3.81 13.70
C TYR A 297 -24.73 4.88 14.33
N GLY A 298 -25.46 5.62 13.50
CA GLY A 298 -26.21 6.78 13.93
C GLY A 298 -25.38 8.06 14.01
N SER A 299 -25.90 9.03 14.73
CA SER A 299 -25.28 10.35 14.89
C SER A 299 -25.54 10.89 16.29
N ILE A 300 -24.64 11.75 16.76
CA ILE A 300 -24.79 12.46 18.04
C ILE A 300 -24.85 13.96 17.79
N LEU A 301 -25.76 14.64 18.49
CA LEU A 301 -25.97 16.07 18.46
C LEU A 301 -25.44 16.69 19.75
N VAL A 302 -24.44 17.56 19.63
CA VAL A 302 -23.78 18.21 20.77
C VAL A 302 -23.59 19.70 20.53
N ARG A 303 -23.54 20.49 21.60
CA ARG A 303 -23.11 21.89 21.54
C ARG A 303 -21.83 22.04 22.37
N VAL A 304 -20.82 22.68 21.81
CA VAL A 304 -19.51 22.81 22.46
C VAL A 304 -19.01 24.24 22.29
N TYR A 305 -18.72 24.91 23.39
CA TYR A 305 -18.20 26.29 23.39
C TYR A 305 -17.36 26.56 24.63
N PHE A 306 -16.46 27.52 24.53
CA PHE A 306 -15.64 27.97 25.65
C PHE A 306 -16.20 29.27 26.23
N ASN A 307 -16.43 29.32 27.53
CA ASN A 307 -17.04 30.46 28.22
C ASN A 307 -16.42 30.65 29.61
N HIS A 308 -16.11 31.90 29.99
CA HIS A 308 -15.67 32.32 31.34
C HIS A 308 -14.74 31.31 32.05
N ASP A 309 -13.66 30.90 31.36
CA ASP A 309 -12.60 29.98 31.83
C ASP A 309 -12.94 28.48 31.86
N SER A 310 -14.06 28.08 31.27
CA SER A 310 -14.48 26.69 31.16
C SER A 310 -14.88 26.29 29.74
N LEU A 311 -14.68 25.01 29.43
CA LEU A 311 -15.27 24.38 28.25
C LEU A 311 -16.64 23.81 28.63
N CYS A 312 -17.69 24.30 27.99
CA CYS A 312 -19.06 23.83 28.13
C CYS A 312 -19.39 22.83 27.02
N VAL A 313 -19.93 21.67 27.41
CA VAL A 313 -20.34 20.59 26.51
C VAL A 313 -21.78 20.22 26.85
N GLU A 314 -22.70 20.49 25.92
CA GLU A 314 -24.08 20.05 26.02
C GLU A 314 -24.29 18.84 25.13
N VAL A 315 -24.63 17.70 25.72
CA VAL A 315 -24.99 16.47 25.02
C VAL A 315 -26.50 16.45 24.88
N LEU A 316 -27.00 16.73 23.67
CA LEU A 316 -28.43 16.95 23.43
C LEU A 316 -29.15 15.64 23.16
N SER A 317 -28.80 14.97 22.05
CA SER A 317 -29.48 13.75 21.61
C SER A 317 -28.60 12.90 20.70
N ALA A 318 -28.95 11.63 20.50
CA ALA A 318 -28.44 10.84 19.38
C ALA A 318 -29.60 10.32 18.53
N ARG A 319 -29.30 9.94 17.29
CA ARG A 319 -30.28 9.35 16.36
C ARG A 319 -29.73 8.09 15.73
N ASP A 320 -30.63 7.14 15.51
CA ASP A 320 -30.36 5.86 14.86
C ASP A 320 -29.13 5.13 15.45
N VAL A 321 -29.00 5.17 16.78
CA VAL A 321 -28.00 4.38 17.50
C VAL A 321 -28.22 2.90 17.16
N ILE A 322 -27.15 2.12 17.06
CA ILE A 322 -27.28 0.70 16.73
C ILE A 322 -28.02 -0.06 17.84
N PRO A 323 -28.88 -1.03 17.48
CA PRO A 323 -29.51 -1.90 18.47
C PRO A 323 -28.49 -2.92 18.97
N LEU A 324 -28.19 -2.87 20.26
CA LEU A 324 -27.25 -3.81 20.92
C LEU A 324 -27.99 -4.81 21.82
N ASP A 325 -29.20 -4.48 22.29
CA ASP A 325 -30.01 -5.41 23.05
C ASP A 325 -30.75 -6.45 22.18
N PRO A 326 -31.06 -7.65 22.74
CA PRO A 326 -31.93 -8.64 22.10
C PRO A 326 -33.35 -8.14 21.77
N ASN A 327 -33.78 -7.05 22.40
CA ASN A 327 -35.09 -6.44 22.19
C ASN A 327 -35.13 -5.56 20.91
N GLY A 328 -33.99 -5.38 20.22
CA GLY A 328 -33.86 -4.53 19.03
C GLY A 328 -33.74 -3.03 19.34
N LEU A 329 -33.44 -2.67 20.58
CA LEU A 329 -33.21 -1.31 21.08
C LEU A 329 -31.85 -1.27 21.81
N SER A 330 -31.60 -0.20 22.55
CA SER A 330 -30.46 -0.05 23.46
C SER A 330 -30.87 0.82 24.65
N ASP A 331 -30.07 0.79 25.71
CA ASP A 331 -30.07 1.67 26.87
C ASP A 331 -28.86 2.66 26.81
N PRO A 332 -28.79 3.58 25.82
CA PRO A 332 -27.58 4.36 25.57
C PRO A 332 -27.26 5.43 26.63
N PHE A 333 -25.96 5.60 26.87
CA PHE A 333 -25.37 6.74 27.59
C PHE A 333 -24.07 7.21 26.90
N VAL A 334 -23.65 8.45 27.19
CA VAL A 334 -22.46 9.06 26.58
C VAL A 334 -21.38 9.28 27.62
N VAL A 335 -20.17 8.81 27.33
CA VAL A 335 -18.94 9.17 28.04
C VAL A 335 -18.29 10.35 27.33
N VAL A 336 -18.01 11.41 28.09
CA VAL A 336 -17.46 12.68 27.63
C VAL A 336 -16.04 12.84 28.21
N GLU A 337 -15.03 12.89 27.35
CA GLU A 337 -13.61 12.94 27.75
C GLU A 337 -12.81 13.97 26.94
N LEU A 338 -11.90 14.69 27.59
CA LEU A 338 -10.92 15.55 26.91
C LEU A 338 -9.63 14.78 26.64
N VAL A 339 -9.17 14.82 25.38
CA VAL A 339 -7.98 14.11 24.92
C VAL A 339 -7.00 15.05 24.21
N PRO A 340 -5.68 14.78 24.28
CA PRO A 340 -5.03 13.77 25.13
C PRO A 340 -4.98 14.17 26.61
N LYS A 341 -5.02 13.18 27.53
CA LYS A 341 -5.01 13.38 29.00
C LYS A 341 -3.85 14.24 29.51
N ARG A 342 -2.71 14.26 28.82
CA ARG A 342 -1.55 15.10 29.18
C ARG A 342 -1.85 16.61 29.11
N LEU A 343 -2.74 17.04 28.22
CA LEU A 343 -3.17 18.44 28.11
C LEU A 343 -4.24 18.77 29.16
N PHE A 344 -5.00 17.77 29.59
CA PHE A 344 -6.14 17.92 30.49
C PHE A 344 -6.04 17.01 31.73
N PRO A 345 -4.94 17.06 32.51
CA PRO A 345 -4.66 16.07 33.56
C PRO A 345 -5.66 16.09 34.72
N LYS A 346 -6.38 17.21 34.90
CA LYS A 346 -7.40 17.40 35.94
C LYS A 346 -8.84 17.22 35.40
N ALA A 347 -9.00 17.04 34.09
CA ALA A 347 -10.30 16.81 33.49
C ALA A 347 -10.62 15.31 33.60
N HIS A 348 -11.53 14.98 34.50
CA HIS A 348 -12.05 13.61 34.62
C HIS A 348 -13.13 13.37 33.55
N GLU A 349 -13.27 12.12 33.10
CA GLU A 349 -14.39 11.74 32.24
C GLU A 349 -15.72 11.94 32.96
N GLN A 350 -16.72 12.41 32.24
CA GLN A 350 -18.08 12.63 32.74
C GLN A 350 -19.04 11.77 31.92
N VAL A 351 -20.18 11.37 32.51
CA VAL A 351 -21.14 10.47 31.87
C VAL A 351 -22.55 11.04 31.96
N THR A 352 -23.34 10.85 30.90
CA THR A 352 -24.77 11.18 30.92
C THR A 352 -25.57 10.14 31.70
N ASN A 353 -26.84 10.45 31.98
CA ASN A 353 -27.79 9.42 32.38
C ASN A 353 -28.03 8.40 31.26
N VAL A 354 -28.44 7.21 31.67
CA VAL A 354 -28.84 6.12 30.78
C VAL A 354 -30.26 6.35 30.30
N GLN A 355 -30.47 6.37 28.98
CA GLN A 355 -31.79 6.47 28.36
C GLN A 355 -32.27 5.09 27.96
N LYS A 356 -33.39 4.64 28.51
CA LYS A 356 -33.80 3.23 28.36
C LYS A 356 -34.55 2.95 27.08
N LYS A 357 -34.26 1.81 26.45
CA LYS A 357 -35.02 1.18 25.35
C LYS A 357 -35.29 2.16 24.22
N THR A 358 -34.24 2.81 23.72
CA THR A 358 -34.35 3.80 22.64
C THR A 358 -33.10 3.80 21.77
N LEU A 359 -33.32 3.93 20.46
CA LEU A 359 -32.25 4.21 19.47
C LEU A 359 -32.12 5.71 19.18
N ASN A 360 -33.00 6.53 19.77
CA ASN A 360 -33.04 7.98 19.60
C ASN A 360 -33.08 8.67 20.97
N PRO A 361 -32.02 8.52 21.78
CA PRO A 361 -31.97 9.09 23.13
C PRO A 361 -31.92 10.62 23.10
N VAL A 362 -32.56 11.23 24.09
CA VAL A 362 -32.46 12.65 24.40
C VAL A 362 -31.95 12.76 25.83
N TRP A 363 -30.79 13.39 26.00
CA TRP A 363 -30.16 13.61 27.30
C TRP A 363 -30.39 15.05 27.77
N ASP A 364 -30.14 16.03 26.90
CA ASP A 364 -30.16 17.46 27.23
C ASP A 364 -29.34 17.79 28.50
N GLU A 365 -28.16 17.17 28.61
CA GLU A 365 -27.27 17.30 29.77
C GLU A 365 -26.08 18.22 29.46
N CYS A 366 -25.68 19.03 30.44
CA CYS A 366 -24.58 19.98 30.32
C CYS A 366 -23.42 19.62 31.25
N PHE A 367 -22.21 19.61 30.69
CA PHE A 367 -20.97 19.32 31.38
C PHE A 367 -20.03 20.51 31.26
N GLU A 368 -19.29 20.77 32.33
CA GLU A 368 -18.32 21.85 32.40
C GLU A 368 -16.93 21.28 32.73
N PHE A 369 -15.92 21.73 31.99
CA PHE A 369 -14.53 21.40 32.24
C PHE A 369 -13.73 22.66 32.49
N ALA A 370 -13.20 22.81 33.71
CA ALA A 370 -12.29 23.90 34.06
C ALA A 370 -10.90 23.66 33.42
N VAL A 371 -10.69 24.21 32.23
CA VAL A 371 -9.47 24.03 31.43
C VAL A 371 -9.01 25.36 30.83
N SER A 372 -7.70 25.51 30.62
CA SER A 372 -7.18 26.74 30.05
C SER A 372 -7.48 26.83 28.54
N LEU A 373 -7.73 28.04 28.08
CA LEU A 373 -7.89 28.36 26.66
C LEU A 373 -6.69 27.91 25.82
N ASP A 374 -5.48 28.06 26.37
CA ASP A 374 -4.24 27.65 25.70
C ASP A 374 -4.17 26.13 25.50
N ALA A 375 -4.63 25.33 26.47
CA ALA A 375 -4.71 23.89 26.33
C ALA A 375 -5.71 23.48 25.23
N CYS A 376 -6.84 24.17 25.12
CA CYS A 376 -7.80 23.96 24.04
C CYS A 376 -7.26 24.33 22.65
N ARG A 377 -6.30 25.28 22.58
CA ARG A 377 -5.63 25.70 21.34
C ARG A 377 -4.48 24.79 20.92
N CYS A 378 -3.99 23.92 21.80
CA CYS A 378 -2.91 23.01 21.46
C CYS A 378 -3.30 22.09 20.28
N PRO A 379 -2.39 21.86 19.33
CA PRO A 379 -2.61 20.87 18.27
C PRO A 379 -2.95 19.50 18.85
N GLY A 380 -3.98 18.85 18.28
CA GLY A 380 -4.46 17.55 18.75
C GLY A 380 -5.35 17.61 20.00
N ALA A 381 -5.69 18.78 20.53
CA ALA A 381 -6.71 18.91 21.58
C ALA A 381 -8.11 18.61 21.01
N ALA A 382 -8.79 17.62 21.59
CA ALA A 382 -10.13 17.22 21.17
C ALA A 382 -11.02 16.81 22.35
N LEU A 383 -12.32 16.95 22.14
CA LEU A 383 -13.37 16.29 22.91
C LEU A 383 -13.66 14.94 22.25
N ALA A 384 -13.62 13.86 23.02
CA ALA A 384 -14.07 12.54 22.62
C ALA A 384 -15.43 12.25 23.26
N LEU A 385 -16.38 11.82 22.44
CA LEU A 385 -17.73 11.41 22.82
C LEU A 385 -17.85 9.94 22.47
N SER A 386 -18.11 9.08 23.45
CA SER A 386 -18.29 7.65 23.23
C SER A 386 -19.67 7.23 23.73
N VAL A 387 -20.50 6.71 22.83
CA VAL A 387 -21.82 6.19 23.14
C VAL A 387 -21.68 4.70 23.47
N TRP A 388 -22.23 4.31 24.62
CA TRP A 388 -22.22 2.95 25.15
C TRP A 388 -23.64 2.53 25.47
N ASP A 389 -23.89 1.23 25.39
CA ASP A 389 -25.11 0.60 25.87
C ASP A 389 -24.92 0.06 27.28
N ARG A 390 -25.88 0.34 28.17
CA ARG A 390 -25.82 -0.08 29.57
C ARG A 390 -26.36 -1.50 29.71
N ASP A 391 -25.48 -2.40 30.10
CA ASP A 391 -25.86 -3.77 30.44
C ASP A 391 -25.97 -4.01 31.95
N VAL A 392 -26.99 -4.76 32.36
CA VAL A 392 -27.22 -5.08 33.78
C VAL A 392 -26.41 -6.30 34.23
N LEU A 393 -26.18 -7.26 33.32
CA LEU A 393 -25.55 -8.56 33.64
C LEU A 393 -24.19 -8.77 32.96
N THR A 394 -23.93 -8.02 31.89
CA THR A 394 -22.73 -8.09 31.05
C THR A 394 -21.95 -6.77 31.10
N ALA A 395 -20.82 -6.70 30.40
CA ALA A 395 -20.09 -5.45 30.25
C ALA A 395 -20.82 -4.55 29.25
N ASP A 396 -20.77 -3.23 29.48
CA ASP A 396 -21.40 -2.24 28.60
C ASP A 396 -20.86 -2.37 27.15
N ASP A 397 -21.77 -2.39 26.17
CA ASP A 397 -21.43 -2.56 24.75
C ASP A 397 -21.13 -1.23 24.06
N PHE A 398 -20.17 -1.22 23.14
CA PHE A 398 -19.77 0.01 22.45
C PHE A 398 -20.65 0.28 21.23
N ALA A 399 -21.40 1.38 21.25
CA ALA A 399 -22.25 1.79 20.13
C ALA A 399 -21.49 2.58 19.06
N GLY A 400 -20.65 3.53 19.48
CA GLY A 400 -19.83 4.33 18.57
C GLY A 400 -19.20 5.55 19.24
N GLU A 401 -18.29 6.21 18.54
CA GLU A 401 -17.61 7.43 19.01
C GLU A 401 -17.65 8.55 17.98
N ALA A 402 -17.51 9.78 18.48
CA ALA A 402 -17.31 10.99 17.70
C ALA A 402 -16.30 11.90 18.39
N PHE A 403 -15.63 12.75 17.63
CA PHE A 403 -14.60 13.67 18.08
C PHE A 403 -14.90 15.10 17.66
N VAL A 404 -14.58 16.07 18.53
CA VAL A 404 -14.64 17.50 18.22
C VAL A 404 -13.26 18.11 18.46
N SER A 405 -12.64 18.65 17.42
CA SER A 405 -11.40 19.41 17.57
C SER A 405 -11.66 20.70 18.35
N LEU A 406 -11.01 20.87 19.51
CA LEU A 406 -11.20 22.04 20.37
C LEU A 406 -10.67 23.32 19.72
N ALA A 407 -9.68 23.22 18.84
CA ALA A 407 -9.15 24.38 18.12
C ALA A 407 -10.18 25.07 17.22
N ARG A 408 -11.31 24.42 16.90
CA ARG A 408 -12.35 24.95 16.00
C ARG A 408 -13.61 25.42 16.72
N ILE A 409 -13.70 25.26 18.04
CA ILE A 409 -14.94 25.57 18.76
C ILE A 409 -15.09 27.09 19.01
N PRO A 410 -16.33 27.58 19.10
CA PRO A 410 -16.62 28.94 19.54
C PRO A 410 -16.01 29.26 20.91
N GLY A 411 -15.48 30.48 21.06
CA GLY A 411 -14.76 30.92 22.26
C GLY A 411 -13.29 30.51 22.31
N VAL A 412 -12.89 29.43 21.62
CA VAL A 412 -11.47 29.07 21.43
C VAL A 412 -10.90 29.72 20.18
N ASN A 413 -11.64 29.59 19.07
CA ASN A 413 -11.35 30.23 17.80
C ASN A 413 -12.15 31.53 17.65
N ASN A 414 -11.44 32.66 17.57
CA ASN A 414 -12.05 33.98 17.39
C ASN A 414 -12.73 34.17 16.02
N HIS A 415 -12.51 33.26 15.06
CA HIS A 415 -13.13 33.25 13.73
C HIS A 415 -14.20 32.16 13.59
N ALA A 416 -14.76 31.67 14.69
CA ALA A 416 -15.87 30.70 14.65
C ALA A 416 -17.09 31.26 13.90
N ALA A 417 -17.94 30.36 13.41
CA ALA A 417 -19.15 30.70 12.64
C ALA A 417 -20.06 31.70 13.38
N PRO A 418 -20.88 32.50 12.65
CA PRO A 418 -21.68 33.58 13.23
C PRO A 418 -22.71 33.12 14.28
N ASP A 419 -23.07 31.83 14.32
CA ASP A 419 -23.85 31.23 15.40
C ASP A 419 -22.94 30.34 16.29
N PRO A 420 -22.38 30.91 17.37
CA PRO A 420 -21.48 30.20 18.28
C PRO A 420 -22.18 29.13 19.12
N LEU A 421 -23.51 29.06 19.09
CA LEU A 421 -24.30 28.09 19.85
C LEU A 421 -24.99 27.06 18.94
N ARG A 422 -24.64 27.02 17.65
CA ARG A 422 -25.20 26.01 16.75
C ARG A 422 -24.78 24.60 17.19
N PRO A 423 -25.73 23.67 17.40
CA PRO A 423 -25.39 22.27 17.64
C PRO A 423 -24.65 21.64 16.46
N LEU A 424 -23.65 20.82 16.78
CA LEU A 424 -22.88 19.98 15.89
C LEU A 424 -23.51 18.60 15.83
N GLU A 425 -23.95 18.20 14.64
CA GLU A 425 -24.31 16.82 14.36
C GLU A 425 -23.08 16.07 13.86
N LEU A 426 -22.69 15.01 14.55
CA LEU A 426 -21.49 14.24 14.28
C LEU A 426 -21.86 12.78 13.98
N PRO A 427 -21.32 12.18 12.91
CA PRO A 427 -21.54 10.76 12.66
C PRO A 427 -20.82 9.94 13.73
N LEU A 428 -21.51 8.93 14.27
CA LEU A 428 -20.89 7.94 15.14
C LEU A 428 -20.04 6.98 14.29
N MET A 429 -18.89 6.59 14.82
CA MET A 429 -17.95 5.69 14.14
C MET A 429 -17.52 4.59 15.08
N GLN A 430 -17.19 3.43 14.53
CA GLN A 430 -16.41 2.42 15.24
C GLN A 430 -15.10 2.19 14.51
N LEU A 431 -14.15 1.52 15.14
CA LEU A 431 -12.89 1.17 14.50
C LEU A 431 -13.02 -0.18 13.78
N HIS A 432 -12.77 -0.22 12.46
CA HIS A 432 -12.81 -1.46 11.66
C HIS A 432 -11.44 -2.05 11.41
N ASP A 433 -10.43 -1.20 11.27
CA ASP A 433 -9.08 -1.65 10.95
C ASP A 433 -8.36 -2.15 12.20
N ARG A 434 -8.46 -3.46 12.44
CA ARG A 434 -7.70 -4.17 13.49
C ARG A 434 -6.18 -4.14 13.25
N ASN A 435 -5.75 -3.84 12.02
CA ASN A 435 -4.35 -3.74 11.63
C ASN A 435 -3.87 -2.29 11.49
N HIS A 436 -4.57 -1.33 12.12
CA HIS A 436 -4.20 0.07 12.06
C HIS A 436 -2.71 0.25 12.43
N PRO A 437 -1.90 0.89 11.57
CA PRO A 437 -0.44 0.86 11.70
C PRO A 437 0.02 1.45 13.03
N ILE A 438 -0.57 2.55 13.49
CA ILE A 438 -0.23 3.15 14.79
C ILE A 438 -0.60 2.24 15.96
N LEU A 439 -1.76 1.57 15.92
CA LEU A 439 -2.19 0.71 17.02
C LEU A 439 -1.29 -0.51 17.16
N GLN A 440 -0.87 -1.11 16.04
CA GLN A 440 0.11 -2.20 16.06
C GLN A 440 1.45 -1.79 16.70
N ILE A 441 1.92 -0.56 16.43
CA ILE A 441 3.14 -0.05 17.07
C ILE A 441 2.91 0.12 18.57
N LEU A 442 1.80 0.72 18.98
CA LEU A 442 1.47 0.93 20.39
C LEU A 442 1.31 -0.41 21.14
N GLU A 443 0.72 -1.42 20.49
CA GLU A 443 0.61 -2.79 21.02
C GLU A 443 1.96 -3.43 21.31
N SER A 444 3.00 -3.09 20.52
CA SER A 444 4.35 -3.58 20.75
C SER A 444 5.06 -2.95 21.96
N ARG A 445 4.55 -1.83 22.50
CA ARG A 445 5.16 -1.09 23.62
C ARG A 445 4.71 -1.64 24.97
N THR A 446 5.19 -2.83 25.32
CA THR A 446 4.74 -3.58 26.51
C THR A 446 5.19 -3.00 27.86
N THR A 447 6.12 -2.04 27.87
CA THR A 447 6.64 -1.36 29.07
C THR A 447 6.06 0.06 29.21
N ASP A 448 5.46 0.61 28.15
CA ASP A 448 4.91 1.95 28.13
C ASP A 448 3.45 1.92 28.61
N LYS A 449 3.23 2.34 29.85
CA LYS A 449 1.90 2.37 30.46
C LYS A 449 0.88 3.18 29.66
N LEU A 450 1.29 4.31 29.05
CA LEU A 450 0.39 5.14 28.26
C LEU A 450 -0.07 4.39 27.00
N ALA A 451 0.86 3.71 26.32
CA ALA A 451 0.52 2.90 25.15
C ALA A 451 -0.39 1.72 25.52
N ILE A 452 -0.06 0.99 26.60
CA ILE A 452 -0.84 -0.16 27.09
C ILE A 452 -2.27 0.26 27.43
N ASP A 453 -2.43 1.32 28.23
CA ASP A 453 -3.75 1.80 28.66
C ASP A 453 -4.58 2.28 27.46
N PHE A 454 -3.94 2.97 26.50
CA PHE A 454 -4.58 3.42 25.27
C PHE A 454 -5.06 2.24 24.41
N VAL A 455 -4.18 1.28 24.12
CA VAL A 455 -4.52 0.08 23.34
C VAL A 455 -5.65 -0.71 23.99
N LYS A 456 -5.58 -0.91 25.31
CA LYS A 456 -6.64 -1.60 26.06
C LYS A 456 -7.98 -0.90 25.90
N LYS A 457 -8.00 0.45 25.94
CA LYS A 457 -9.22 1.24 25.73
C LYS A 457 -9.75 1.11 24.29
N GLN A 458 -8.88 1.15 23.28
CA GLN A 458 -9.29 1.01 21.88
C GLN A 458 -9.79 -0.41 21.55
N LYS A 459 -9.28 -1.45 22.24
CA LYS A 459 -9.74 -2.82 22.04
C LYS A 459 -11.21 -3.04 22.35
N LEU A 460 -11.77 -2.26 23.28
CA LEU A 460 -13.19 -2.30 23.63
C LEU A 460 -14.08 -1.57 22.60
N ARG A 461 -13.47 -0.90 21.61
CA ARG A 461 -14.17 -0.04 20.63
C ARG A 461 -14.12 -0.57 19.20
N PHE A 462 -13.55 -1.76 19.01
CA PHE A 462 -13.59 -2.42 17.72
C PHE A 462 -15.02 -2.86 17.41
N ALA A 463 -15.42 -2.73 16.16
CA ALA A 463 -16.65 -3.33 15.71
C ALA A 463 -16.61 -4.85 15.94
N GLU A 464 -17.70 -5.38 16.51
CA GLU A 464 -17.97 -6.81 16.46
C GLU A 464 -18.22 -7.23 15.00
N GLN A 465 -17.79 -8.44 14.65
CA GLN A 465 -17.79 -8.94 13.25
C GLN A 465 -19.18 -9.34 12.78
#